data_AF-A0A2V6D274-F1
#
_entry.id   AF-A0A2V6D274-F1
#
_cell.length_a   1.000
_cell.length_b   1.000
_cell.length_c   1.000
_cell.angle_alpha   90.00
_cell.angle_beta   90.00
_cell.angle_gamma   90.00
#
_symmetry.space_group_name_H-M   'P 1'
#
loop_
_entity.id
_entity.type
_entity.pdbx_description
1 polymer ?
#
loop_
_entity_poly.entity_id
_entity_poly.type
_entity_poly.pdbx_seq_one_letter_code
_entity_poly.pdbx_strand_id
1 'polypeptide(L)'
;MGTSLLWTALITWPLMGCVQFMCARIGMVTGTGLAAMLKQKFPRWVLVIFALALFAANTINVGSDLAGMSDAAEMLTGFNSHWLVVLFGIAIAFSTVYFRYFQIAKALKWLALFLFAYVVTAFVVQPDWRAVLRDTFIPSWPKWHDAWQSFVAILGTTISPYLFFWQASEEVEEEKAMGRRMLRQREGATGQEIDNRKLDVGVGTFFSNIVMYFIILTCALTLHAHGMRDIETSKQAAEALKPLARSPICFTPSVLIG
;
A
#
# COMPACT_ATOMS: atom_id res chain seq x y z
N MET A 1 16.82 -12.85 1.95
CA MET A 1 17.22 -11.59 1.30
C MET A 1 17.55 -10.48 2.32
N GLY A 2 17.22 -10.61 3.62
CA GLY A 2 17.72 -9.69 4.65
C GLY A 2 17.47 -8.22 4.32
N THR A 3 18.46 -7.38 4.57
CA THR A 3 18.41 -5.93 4.34
C THR A 3 18.69 -5.50 2.89
N SER A 4 18.91 -6.44 1.96
CA SER A 4 19.37 -6.15 0.60
C SER A 4 18.35 -5.46 -0.32
N LEU A 5 17.09 -5.33 0.13
CA LEU A 5 16.02 -4.66 -0.62
C LEU A 5 15.71 -3.26 -0.08
N LEU A 6 16.40 -2.79 0.96
CA LEU A 6 16.12 -1.47 1.56
C LEU A 6 16.36 -0.31 0.58
N TRP A 7 17.36 -0.42 -0.28
CA TRP A 7 17.65 0.58 -1.34
C TRP A 7 16.48 0.76 -2.33
N THR A 8 15.60 -0.24 -2.47
CA THR A 8 14.45 -0.15 -3.39
C THR A 8 13.44 0.90 -2.92
N ALA A 9 13.33 1.14 -1.61
CA ALA A 9 12.47 2.19 -1.05
C ALA A 9 12.93 3.58 -1.51
N LEU A 10 14.25 3.82 -1.56
CA LEU A 10 14.80 5.10 -2.01
C LEU A 10 14.49 5.40 -3.48
N ILE A 11 14.47 4.37 -4.33
CA ILE A 11 14.18 4.53 -5.76
C ILE A 11 12.67 4.62 -6.02
N THR A 12 11.88 3.87 -5.25
CA THR A 12 10.42 3.88 -5.42
C THR A 12 9.78 5.19 -5.00
N TRP A 13 10.34 5.92 -4.02
CA TRP A 13 9.80 7.22 -3.61
C TRP A 13 9.70 8.25 -4.74
N PRO A 14 10.80 8.63 -5.44
CA PRO A 14 10.70 9.61 -6.53
C PRO A 14 9.88 9.08 -7.70
N LEU A 15 9.91 7.77 -7.96
CA LEU A 15 9.11 7.16 -9.02
C LEU A 15 7.60 7.27 -8.73
N MET A 16 7.19 6.87 -7.53
CA MET A 16 5.80 6.97 -7.06
C MET A 16 5.35 8.43 -7.00
N GLY A 17 6.16 9.32 -6.43
CA GLY A 17 5.85 10.76 -6.37
C GLY A 17 5.63 11.37 -7.75
N CYS A 18 6.51 11.08 -8.71
CA CYS A 18 6.37 11.54 -10.09
C CYS A 18 5.11 10.98 -10.77
N VAL A 19 4.86 9.67 -10.66
CA VAL A 19 3.71 9.03 -11.30
C VAL A 19 2.40 9.54 -10.71
N GLN A 20 2.28 9.58 -9.38
CA GLN A 20 1.09 10.08 -8.69
C GLN A 20 0.83 11.55 -8.99
N PHE A 21 1.88 12.38 -8.99
CA PHE A 21 1.76 13.79 -9.35
C PHE A 21 1.29 13.98 -10.80
N MET A 22 1.80 13.17 -11.73
CA MET A 22 1.36 13.24 -13.14
C MET A 22 -0.10 12.81 -13.29
N CYS A 23 -0.55 11.78 -12.59
CA CYS A 23 -1.96 11.37 -12.57
C CYS A 23 -2.86 12.46 -11.97
N ALA A 24 -2.43 13.07 -10.85
CA ALA A 24 -3.13 14.17 -10.22
C ALA A 24 -3.23 15.38 -11.16
N ARG A 25 -2.12 15.76 -11.78
CA ARG A 25 -2.07 16.87 -12.76
C ARG A 25 -2.99 16.64 -13.95
N ILE A 26 -3.09 15.41 -14.46
CA ILE A 26 -4.04 15.09 -15.52
C ILE A 26 -5.47 15.37 -15.04
N GLY A 27 -5.86 14.85 -13.88
CA GLY A 27 -7.21 15.08 -13.32
C GLY A 27 -7.53 16.56 -13.09
N MET A 28 -6.58 17.32 -12.53
CA MET A 28 -6.72 18.75 -12.27
C MET A 28 -6.78 19.60 -13.55
N VAL A 29 -6.01 19.28 -14.59
CA VAL A 29 -5.97 20.09 -15.81
C VAL A 29 -7.15 19.76 -16.74
N THR A 30 -7.51 18.48 -16.87
CA THR A 30 -8.58 18.04 -17.79
C THR A 30 -9.97 18.06 -17.16
N GLY A 31 -10.08 18.18 -15.83
CA GLY A 31 -11.35 18.08 -15.11
C GLY A 31 -12.07 16.72 -15.25
N THR A 32 -11.37 15.71 -15.78
CA THR A 32 -11.91 14.38 -16.08
C THR A 32 -10.94 13.28 -15.65
N GLY A 33 -11.49 12.14 -15.19
CA GLY A 33 -10.67 11.00 -14.79
C GLY A 33 -9.89 10.38 -15.96
N LEU A 34 -8.83 9.65 -15.64
CA LEU A 34 -7.90 9.07 -16.62
C LEU A 34 -8.59 8.19 -17.67
N ALA A 35 -9.61 7.42 -17.26
CA ALA A 35 -10.39 6.57 -18.18
C ALA A 35 -11.13 7.37 -19.26
N ALA A 36 -11.66 8.54 -18.92
CA ALA A 36 -12.36 9.41 -19.88
C ALA A 36 -11.37 9.96 -20.94
N MET A 37 -10.16 10.31 -20.52
CA MET A 37 -9.10 10.77 -21.42
C MET A 37 -8.60 9.65 -22.35
N LEU A 38 -8.41 8.44 -21.81
CA LEU A 38 -8.04 7.28 -22.63
C LEU A 38 -9.10 6.94 -23.67
N LYS A 39 -10.39 7.07 -23.33
CA LYS A 39 -11.51 6.85 -24.26
C LYS A 39 -11.52 7.80 -25.45
N GLN A 40 -10.97 9.00 -25.31
CA GLN A 40 -10.86 9.97 -26.40
C GLN A 40 -9.68 9.68 -27.33
N LYS A 41 -8.59 9.08 -26.82
CA LYS A 41 -7.36 8.85 -27.59
C LYS A 41 -7.22 7.45 -28.16
N PHE A 42 -7.82 6.44 -27.54
CA PHE A 42 -7.63 5.03 -27.91
C PHE A 42 -8.92 4.38 -28.43
N PRO A 43 -8.80 3.41 -29.35
CA PRO A 43 -9.95 2.66 -29.82
C PRO A 43 -10.50 1.75 -28.71
N ARG A 44 -11.81 1.47 -28.78
CA ARG A 44 -12.54 0.75 -27.71
C ARG A 44 -11.94 -0.61 -27.35
N TRP A 45 -11.40 -1.35 -28.32
CA TRP A 45 -10.84 -2.68 -28.07
C TRP A 45 -9.61 -2.64 -27.14
N VAL A 46 -8.74 -1.64 -27.30
CA VAL A 46 -7.57 -1.43 -26.43
C VAL A 46 -8.03 -1.14 -25.00
N LEU A 47 -9.05 -0.28 -24.84
CA LEU A 47 -9.60 0.06 -23.53
C LEU A 47 -10.21 -1.16 -22.83
N VAL A 48 -10.90 -2.03 -23.57
CA VAL A 48 -11.48 -3.26 -23.01
C VAL A 48 -10.38 -4.21 -22.55
N ILE A 49 -9.32 -4.39 -23.32
CA ILE A 49 -8.16 -5.22 -22.91
C ILE A 49 -7.54 -4.67 -21.62
N PHE A 50 -7.25 -3.37 -21.58
CA PHE A 50 -6.69 -2.74 -20.37
C PHE A 50 -7.65 -2.82 -19.17
N ALA A 51 -8.95 -2.63 -19.39
CA ALA A 51 -9.95 -2.74 -18.33
C ALA A 51 -10.03 -4.16 -17.77
N LEU A 52 -10.00 -5.18 -18.62
CA LEU A 52 -9.99 -6.59 -18.20
C LEU A 52 -8.70 -6.94 -17.46
N ALA A 53 -7.54 -6.48 -17.96
CA ALA A 53 -6.25 -6.69 -17.29
C ALA A 53 -6.22 -6.02 -15.91
N LEU A 54 -6.72 -4.78 -15.81
CA LEU A 54 -6.84 -4.05 -14.55
C LEU A 54 -7.81 -4.74 -13.58
N PHE A 55 -8.94 -5.22 -14.08
CA PHE A 55 -9.92 -5.94 -13.29
C PHE A 55 -9.32 -7.24 -12.71
N ALA A 56 -8.60 -8.01 -13.53
CA ALA A 56 -7.91 -9.21 -13.06
C ALA A 56 -6.84 -8.88 -12.02
N ALA A 57 -5.98 -7.90 -12.27
CA ALA A 57 -4.94 -7.47 -11.32
C ALA A 57 -5.52 -7.01 -9.98
N ASN A 58 -6.59 -6.20 -10.02
CA ASN A 58 -7.26 -5.74 -8.81
C ASN A 58 -7.95 -6.86 -8.05
N THR A 59 -8.52 -7.84 -8.75
CA THR A 59 -9.14 -9.02 -8.13
C THR A 59 -8.09 -9.84 -7.39
N ILE A 60 -6.89 -10.00 -7.98
CA ILE A 60 -5.76 -10.67 -7.32
C ILE A 60 -5.30 -9.88 -6.10
N ASN A 61 -5.15 -8.56 -6.20
CA ASN A 61 -4.77 -7.71 -5.07
C ASN A 61 -5.77 -7.84 -3.91
N VAL A 62 -7.07 -7.69 -4.17
CA VAL A 62 -8.11 -7.82 -3.12
C VAL A 62 -8.12 -9.23 -2.53
N GLY A 63 -7.95 -10.26 -3.36
CA GLY A 63 -7.85 -11.65 -2.89
C GLY A 63 -6.65 -11.87 -1.97
N SER A 64 -5.49 -11.32 -2.32
CA SER A 64 -4.27 -11.37 -1.50
C SER A 64 -4.45 -10.64 -0.16
N ASP A 65 -5.09 -9.47 -0.17
CA ASP A 65 -5.34 -8.70 1.05
C ASP A 65 -6.31 -9.43 1.99
N LEU A 66 -7.39 -10.01 1.45
CA LEU A 66 -8.36 -10.81 2.22
C LEU A 66 -7.72 -12.06 2.83
N ALA A 67 -6.85 -12.75 2.07
CA ALA A 67 -6.12 -13.91 2.56
C ALA A 67 -5.13 -13.53 3.68
N GLY A 68 -4.43 -12.39 3.54
CA GLY A 68 -3.56 -11.87 4.60
C GLY A 68 -4.33 -11.52 5.88
N MET A 69 -5.50 -10.91 5.75
CA MET A 69 -6.38 -10.58 6.88
C MET A 69 -6.92 -11.83 7.58
N SER A 70 -7.34 -12.85 6.82
CA SER A 70 -7.89 -14.08 7.37
C SER A 70 -6.83 -14.92 8.10
N ASP A 71 -5.63 -15.02 7.56
CA ASP A 71 -4.52 -15.73 8.20
C ASP A 71 -4.11 -15.04 9.51
N ALA A 72 -4.05 -13.70 9.52
CA ALA A 72 -3.80 -12.94 10.73
C ALA A 72 -4.90 -13.14 11.78
N ALA A 73 -6.16 -13.20 11.36
CA ALA A 73 -7.30 -13.44 12.24
C ALA A 73 -7.36 -14.89 12.75
N GLU A 74 -7.01 -15.90 11.94
CA GLU A 74 -6.86 -17.28 12.36
C GLU A 74 -5.82 -17.38 13.48
N MET A 75 -4.71 -16.67 13.36
CA MET A 75 -3.67 -16.68 14.40
C MET A 75 -4.11 -16.07 15.73
N LEU A 76 -5.03 -15.10 15.70
CA LEU A 76 -5.53 -14.44 16.90
C LEU A 76 -6.67 -15.22 17.56
N THR A 77 -7.55 -15.83 16.75
CA THR A 77 -8.81 -16.42 17.20
C THR A 77 -8.82 -17.94 17.19
N GLY A 78 -7.90 -18.58 16.46
CA GLY A 78 -7.85 -20.02 16.22
C GLY A 78 -8.88 -20.54 15.21
N PHE A 79 -9.72 -19.67 14.63
CA PHE A 79 -10.74 -20.06 13.65
C PHE A 79 -10.14 -20.22 12.25
N ASN A 80 -10.69 -21.16 11.47
CA ASN A 80 -10.19 -21.51 10.15
C ASN A 80 -10.22 -20.31 9.16
N SER A 81 -9.07 -20.03 8.53
CA SER A 81 -8.85 -18.92 7.60
C SER A 81 -9.86 -18.90 6.45
N HIS A 82 -10.27 -20.04 5.89
CA HIS A 82 -11.23 -20.07 4.77
C HIS A 82 -12.59 -19.45 5.11
N TRP A 83 -13.09 -19.70 6.32
CA TRP A 83 -14.35 -19.10 6.77
C TRP A 83 -14.18 -17.60 7.05
N LEU A 84 -13.03 -17.21 7.58
CA LEU A 84 -12.69 -15.81 7.85
C LEU A 84 -12.52 -15.00 6.56
N VAL A 85 -11.95 -15.56 5.48
CA VAL A 85 -11.89 -14.91 4.16
C VAL A 85 -13.29 -14.57 3.67
N VAL A 86 -14.21 -15.53 3.70
CA VAL A 86 -15.59 -15.33 3.24
C VAL A 86 -16.30 -14.31 4.12
N LEU A 87 -16.11 -14.39 5.43
CA LEU A 87 -16.69 -13.44 6.38
C LEU A 87 -16.19 -12.01 6.12
N PHE A 88 -14.88 -11.81 5.96
CA PHE A 88 -14.30 -10.50 5.65
C PHE A 88 -14.75 -9.99 4.29
N GLY A 89 -14.83 -10.86 3.27
CA GLY A 89 -15.35 -10.50 1.95
C GLY A 89 -16.79 -9.99 2.02
N ILE A 90 -17.68 -10.71 2.71
CA ILE A 90 -19.08 -10.29 2.91
C ILE A 90 -19.15 -9.01 3.75
N ALA A 91 -18.36 -8.92 4.83
CA ALA A 91 -18.35 -7.75 5.70
C ALA A 91 -17.88 -6.48 4.96
N ILE A 92 -16.83 -6.57 4.14
CA ILE A 92 -16.34 -5.45 3.32
C ILE A 92 -17.39 -5.10 2.26
N ALA A 93 -17.95 -6.09 1.55
CA ALA A 93 -18.98 -5.83 0.55
C ALA A 93 -20.21 -5.15 1.16
N PHE A 94 -20.72 -5.65 2.29
CA PHE A 94 -21.80 -5.04 3.03
C PHE A 94 -21.44 -3.62 3.48
N SER A 95 -20.23 -3.44 4.00
CA SER A 95 -19.74 -2.16 4.50
C SER A 95 -19.69 -1.10 3.40
N THR A 96 -19.25 -1.46 2.19
CA THR A 96 -19.19 -0.55 1.04
C THR A 96 -20.56 -0.08 0.56
N VAL A 97 -21.62 -0.86 0.78
CA VAL A 97 -22.99 -0.50 0.39
C VAL A 97 -23.68 0.34 1.47
N TYR A 98 -23.46 0.02 2.75
CA TYR A 98 -24.18 0.65 3.86
C TYR A 98 -23.49 1.85 4.49
N PHE A 99 -22.15 1.88 4.57
CA PHE A 99 -21.45 2.98 5.24
C PHE A 99 -21.16 4.14 4.29
N ARG A 100 -21.16 5.35 4.86
CA ARG A 100 -20.77 6.56 4.12
C ARG A 100 -19.26 6.58 3.95
N TYR A 101 -18.78 7.07 2.79
CA TYR A 101 -17.35 7.22 2.47
C TYR A 101 -16.51 7.76 3.64
N PHE A 102 -17.01 8.80 4.33
CA PHE A 102 -16.31 9.41 5.45
C PHE A 102 -16.03 8.46 6.64
N GLN A 103 -16.95 7.52 6.92
CA GLN A 103 -16.78 6.55 8.01
C GLN A 103 -15.69 5.54 7.65
N ILE A 104 -15.70 5.05 6.40
CA ILE A 104 -14.68 4.13 5.87
C ILE A 104 -13.31 4.82 5.87
N ALA A 105 -13.22 6.03 5.33
CA ALA A 105 -11.99 6.81 5.30
C ALA A 105 -11.42 7.07 6.70
N LYS A 106 -12.28 7.35 7.70
CA LYS A 106 -11.83 7.52 9.09
C LYS A 106 -11.27 6.22 9.67
N ALA A 107 -11.93 5.08 9.44
CA ALA A 107 -11.43 3.79 9.90
C ALA A 107 -10.07 3.44 9.27
N LEU A 108 -9.93 3.65 7.96
CA LEU A 108 -8.68 3.42 7.23
C LEU A 108 -7.53 4.31 7.74
N LYS A 109 -7.80 5.57 8.10
CA LYS A 109 -6.80 6.47 8.70
C LYS A 109 -6.28 5.94 10.04
N TRP A 110 -7.16 5.42 10.89
CA TRP A 110 -6.74 4.79 12.16
C TRP A 110 -5.95 3.51 11.91
N LEU A 111 -6.36 2.68 10.96
CA LEU A 111 -5.62 1.47 10.59
C LEU A 111 -4.22 1.81 10.03
N ALA A 112 -4.13 2.84 9.20
CA ALA A 112 -2.85 3.34 8.70
C ALA A 112 -1.96 3.87 9.84
N LEU A 113 -2.53 4.49 10.88
CA LEU A 113 -1.79 4.93 12.05
C LEU A 113 -1.16 3.74 12.81
N PHE A 114 -1.83 2.59 12.88
CA PHE A 114 -1.25 1.38 13.47
C PHE A 114 0.00 0.88 12.72
N LEU A 115 0.18 1.20 11.43
CA LEU A 115 1.41 0.83 10.70
C LEU A 115 2.66 1.53 11.27
N PHE A 116 2.51 2.65 11.99
CA PHE A 116 3.63 3.26 12.71
C PHE A 116 4.17 2.38 13.84
N ALA A 117 3.44 1.34 14.27
CA ALA A 117 3.98 0.34 15.19
C ALA A 117 5.22 -0.37 14.63
N TYR A 118 5.32 -0.54 13.29
CA TYR A 118 6.53 -1.08 12.65
C TYR A 118 7.73 -0.14 12.79
N VAL A 119 7.50 1.17 12.72
CA VAL A 119 8.55 2.18 12.94
C VAL A 119 9.09 2.03 14.36
N VAL A 120 8.21 2.02 15.36
CA VAL A 120 8.60 1.83 16.77
C VAL A 120 9.34 0.51 16.97
N THR A 121 8.81 -0.58 16.40
CA THR A 121 9.42 -1.92 16.50
C THR A 121 10.84 -1.94 15.95
N ALA A 122 11.07 -1.33 14.78
CA ALA A 122 12.41 -1.26 14.19
C ALA A 122 13.44 -0.56 15.11
N PHE A 123 13.04 0.47 15.86
CA PHE A 123 13.92 1.11 16.85
C PHE A 123 14.13 0.24 18.10
N VAL A 124 13.09 -0.48 18.54
CA VAL A 124 13.15 -1.38 19.72
C VAL A 124 14.05 -2.59 19.47
N VAL A 125 14.09 -3.12 18.24
CA VAL A 125 14.94 -4.28 17.89
C VAL A 125 16.44 -3.94 17.97
N GLN A 126 16.82 -2.65 18.06
CA GLN A 126 18.21 -2.17 18.06
C GLN A 126 19.07 -2.78 16.94
N PRO A 127 18.68 -2.61 15.67
CA PRO A 127 19.47 -3.13 14.56
C PRO A 127 20.86 -2.47 14.49
N ASP A 128 21.80 -3.14 13.81
CA ASP A 128 23.04 -2.49 13.41
C ASP A 128 22.74 -1.43 12.34
N TRP A 129 22.55 -0.19 12.80
CA TRP A 129 22.27 0.96 11.96
C TRP A 129 23.34 1.20 10.90
N ARG A 130 24.60 0.76 11.12
CA ARG A 130 25.66 0.89 10.12
C ARG A 130 25.39 -0.04 8.94
N ALA A 131 25.00 -1.28 9.22
CA ALA A 131 24.60 -2.24 8.17
C ALA A 131 23.33 -1.78 7.45
N VAL A 132 22.32 -1.32 8.20
CA VAL A 132 21.06 -0.80 7.63
C VAL A 132 21.30 0.39 6.70
N LEU A 133 22.08 1.38 7.14
CA LEU A 133 22.41 2.56 6.32
C LEU A 133 23.24 2.16 5.10
N ARG A 134 24.20 1.24 5.27
CA ARG A 134 25.01 0.72 4.16
C ARG A 134 24.12 0.07 3.09
N ASP A 135 23.21 -0.81 3.48
CA ASP A 135 22.34 -1.52 2.54
C ASP A 135 21.19 -0.65 1.98
N THR A 136 20.91 0.47 2.65
CA THR A 136 19.98 1.49 2.15
C THR A 136 20.60 2.33 1.04
N PHE A 137 21.86 2.77 1.22
CA PHE A 137 22.53 3.66 0.26
C PHE A 137 23.40 2.95 -0.78
N ILE A 138 23.81 1.70 -0.53
CA ILE A 138 24.59 0.90 -1.48
C ILE A 138 23.67 -0.11 -2.15
N PRO A 139 23.22 0.14 -3.40
CA PRO A 139 22.33 -0.77 -4.08
C PRO A 139 23.04 -2.10 -4.37
N SER A 140 22.52 -3.18 -3.81
CA SER A 140 22.92 -4.54 -4.17
C SER A 140 21.98 -5.07 -5.24
N TRP A 141 22.52 -5.34 -6.44
CA TRP A 141 21.74 -5.89 -7.53
C TRP A 141 21.20 -7.29 -7.19
N PRO A 142 19.92 -7.59 -7.51
CA PRO A 142 19.35 -8.91 -7.36
C PRO A 142 20.15 -9.94 -8.16
N LYS A 143 20.73 -10.94 -7.49
CA LYS A 143 21.57 -11.97 -8.15
C LYS A 143 20.79 -13.22 -8.56
N TRP A 144 19.63 -13.45 -7.96
CA TRP A 144 18.85 -14.70 -8.09
C TRP A 144 17.39 -14.41 -8.45
N HIS A 145 16.69 -15.41 -8.99
CA HIS A 145 15.29 -15.30 -9.43
C HIS A 145 14.37 -14.76 -8.34
N ASP A 146 14.50 -15.26 -7.10
CA ASP A 146 13.63 -14.86 -5.97
C ASP A 146 13.82 -13.40 -5.56
N ALA A 147 15.03 -12.86 -5.77
CA ALA A 147 15.33 -11.46 -5.52
C ALA A 147 14.66 -10.56 -6.56
N TRP A 148 14.61 -11.00 -7.83
CA TRP A 148 13.88 -10.31 -8.89
C TRP A 148 12.37 -10.39 -8.68
N GLN A 149 11.84 -11.55 -8.29
CA GLN A 149 10.43 -11.71 -7.96
C GLN A 149 10.01 -10.78 -6.81
N SER A 150 10.80 -10.73 -5.74
CA SER A 150 10.56 -9.83 -4.61
C SER A 150 10.63 -8.36 -5.00
N PHE A 151 11.60 -7.98 -5.83
CA PHE A 151 11.74 -6.62 -6.36
C PHE A 151 10.51 -6.22 -7.19
N VAL A 152 10.09 -7.07 -8.13
CA VAL A 152 8.89 -6.83 -8.95
C VAL A 152 7.63 -6.80 -8.10
N ALA A 153 7.53 -7.66 -7.07
CA ALA A 153 6.40 -7.66 -6.14
C ALA A 153 6.29 -6.33 -5.39
N ILE A 154 7.39 -5.80 -4.84
CA ILE A 154 7.43 -4.49 -4.17
C ILE A 154 7.00 -3.38 -5.14
N LEU A 155 7.51 -3.37 -6.37
CA LEU A 155 7.13 -2.37 -7.36
C LEU A 155 5.65 -2.46 -7.74
N GLY A 156 5.14 -3.69 -7.94
CA GLY A 156 3.75 -3.94 -8.33
C GLY A 156 2.74 -3.53 -7.25
N THR A 157 3.03 -3.79 -5.97
CA THR A 157 2.16 -3.38 -4.86
C THR A 157 2.25 -1.88 -4.58
N THR A 158 3.41 -1.26 -4.80
CA THR A 158 3.61 0.19 -4.56
C THR A 158 2.99 1.04 -5.67
N ILE A 159 3.13 0.62 -6.93
CA ILE A 159 2.70 1.38 -8.10
C ILE A 159 1.67 0.55 -8.87
N SER A 160 0.60 0.18 -8.17
CA SER A 160 -0.49 -0.59 -8.75
C SER A 160 -1.26 0.24 -9.79
N PRO A 161 -1.56 -0.33 -10.98
CA PRO A 161 -2.18 0.43 -12.07
C PRO A 161 -3.50 1.12 -11.72
N TYR A 162 -4.28 0.59 -10.77
CA TYR A 162 -5.53 1.22 -10.37
C TYR A 162 -5.32 2.56 -9.67
N LEU A 163 -4.18 2.76 -9.01
CA LEU A 163 -3.84 4.02 -8.33
C LEU A 163 -3.79 5.19 -9.32
N PHE A 164 -3.42 4.95 -10.58
CA PHE A 164 -3.39 6.00 -11.60
C PHE A 164 -4.79 6.51 -11.94
N PHE A 165 -5.74 5.58 -12.04
CA PHE A 165 -7.14 5.89 -12.29
C PHE A 165 -7.79 6.50 -11.06
N TRP A 166 -7.49 5.95 -9.88
CA TRP A 166 -8.01 6.43 -8.61
C TRP A 166 -7.51 7.85 -8.33
N GLN A 167 -6.21 8.11 -8.37
CA GLN A 167 -5.63 9.44 -8.12
C GLN A 167 -6.26 10.49 -9.05
N ALA A 168 -6.29 10.23 -10.36
CA ALA A 168 -6.87 11.18 -11.32
C ALA A 168 -8.38 11.40 -11.11
N SER A 169 -9.10 10.40 -10.62
CA SER A 169 -10.54 10.51 -10.34
C SER A 169 -10.81 11.21 -9.01
N GLU A 170 -9.99 10.96 -7.99
CA GLU A 170 -10.10 11.59 -6.67
C GLU A 170 -9.90 13.10 -6.75
N GLU A 171 -8.92 13.57 -7.54
CA GLU A 171 -8.77 15.02 -7.82
C GLU A 171 -10.06 15.63 -8.37
N VAL A 172 -10.74 14.90 -9.26
CA VAL A 172 -11.98 15.34 -9.88
C VAL A 172 -13.15 15.31 -8.90
N GLU A 173 -13.18 14.35 -7.97
CA GLU A 173 -14.19 14.28 -6.92
C GLU A 173 -13.99 15.35 -5.83
N GLU A 174 -12.74 15.67 -5.46
CA GLU A 174 -12.45 16.78 -4.54
C GLU A 174 -12.93 18.12 -5.12
N GLU A 175 -12.67 18.38 -6.40
CA GLU A 175 -13.17 19.56 -7.10
C GLU A 175 -14.71 19.63 -7.11
N LYS A 176 -15.39 18.49 -7.34
CA LYS A 176 -16.86 18.42 -7.25
C LYS A 176 -17.36 18.67 -5.82
N ALA A 177 -16.64 18.18 -4.81
CA ALA A 177 -16.97 18.39 -3.40
C ALA A 177 -16.80 19.86 -3.00
N MET A 178 -15.85 20.58 -3.60
CA MET A 178 -15.68 22.04 -3.48
C MET A 178 -16.75 22.85 -4.25
N GLY A 179 -17.71 22.18 -4.92
CA GLY A 179 -18.82 22.81 -5.61
C GLY A 179 -18.60 23.05 -7.11
N ARG A 180 -17.41 22.73 -7.66
CA ARG A 180 -17.09 22.87 -9.09
C ARG A 180 -17.65 21.68 -9.88
N ARG A 181 -18.98 21.57 -9.96
CA ARG A 181 -19.65 20.40 -10.57
C ARG A 181 -19.57 20.38 -12.10
N MET A 182 -19.53 21.54 -12.74
CA MET A 182 -19.45 21.62 -14.21
C MET A 182 -18.02 21.40 -14.70
N LEU A 183 -17.84 20.78 -15.87
CA LEU A 183 -16.51 20.55 -16.45
C LEU A 183 -15.74 21.86 -16.68
N ARG A 184 -16.42 22.89 -17.20
CA ARG A 184 -15.86 24.24 -17.40
C ARG A 184 -15.29 24.89 -16.13
N GLN A 185 -15.73 24.47 -14.94
CA GLN A 185 -15.24 25.01 -13.66
C GLN A 185 -14.03 24.24 -13.13
N ARG A 186 -13.74 23.06 -13.71
CA ARG A 186 -12.66 22.15 -13.30
C ARG A 186 -11.51 22.10 -14.30
N GLU A 187 -11.75 22.51 -15.53
CA GLU A 187 -10.73 22.59 -16.58
C GLU A 187 -9.79 23.77 -16.33
N GLY A 188 -8.48 23.50 -16.37
CA GLY A 188 -7.44 24.55 -16.31
C GLY A 188 -7.02 24.95 -14.89
N ALA A 189 -6.43 24.02 -14.15
CA ALA A 189 -5.82 24.29 -12.85
C ALA A 189 -4.71 25.38 -12.93
N THR A 190 -4.71 26.25 -11.93
CA THR A 190 -3.74 27.35 -11.77
C THR A 190 -2.37 26.79 -11.39
N GLY A 191 -1.27 27.45 -11.77
CA GLY A 191 0.08 27.04 -11.39
C GLY A 191 0.25 26.84 -9.87
N GLN A 192 -0.40 27.68 -9.07
CA GLN A 192 -0.38 27.59 -7.61
C GLN A 192 -1.15 26.36 -7.07
N GLU A 193 -2.27 25.97 -7.69
CA GLU A 193 -3.00 24.74 -7.35
C GLU A 193 -2.14 23.51 -7.67
N ILE A 194 -1.42 23.53 -8.80
CA ILE A 194 -0.50 22.45 -9.21
C ILE A 194 0.68 22.33 -8.24
N ASP A 195 1.31 23.44 -7.84
CA ASP A 195 2.44 23.42 -6.92
C ASP A 195 2.04 22.97 -5.51
N ASN A 196 0.87 23.42 -5.03
CA ASN A 196 0.32 22.96 -3.76
C ASN A 196 0.05 21.45 -3.80
N ARG A 197 -0.55 20.95 -4.88
CA ARG A 197 -0.80 19.50 -5.03
C ARG A 197 0.50 18.70 -5.17
N LYS A 198 1.52 19.26 -5.82
CA LYS A 198 2.85 18.63 -5.90
C LYS A 198 3.44 18.40 -4.51
N LEU A 199 3.32 19.40 -3.63
CA LEU A 199 3.77 19.28 -2.25
C LEU A 199 2.94 18.25 -1.48
N ASP A 200 1.61 18.31 -1.58
CA ASP A 200 0.69 17.39 -0.91
C ASP A 200 0.96 15.92 -1.30
N VAL A 201 0.99 15.62 -2.60
CA VAL A 201 1.34 14.29 -3.12
C VAL A 201 2.76 13.89 -2.72
N GLY A 202 3.72 14.81 -2.78
CA GLY A 202 5.10 14.55 -2.38
C GLY A 202 5.25 14.16 -0.91
N VAL A 203 4.56 14.88 -0.01
CA VAL A 203 4.55 14.60 1.43
C VAL A 203 3.82 13.29 1.72
N GLY A 204 2.65 13.06 1.11
CA GLY A 204 1.89 11.82 1.29
C GLY A 204 2.68 10.59 0.84
N THR A 205 3.30 10.65 -0.35
CA THR A 205 4.13 9.56 -0.87
C THR A 205 5.40 9.35 -0.07
N PHE A 206 5.99 10.41 0.50
CA PHE A 206 7.15 10.31 1.40
C PHE A 206 6.80 9.55 2.69
N PHE A 207 5.71 9.90 3.37
CA PHE A 207 5.28 9.19 4.58
C PHE A 207 4.95 7.72 4.28
N SER A 208 4.26 7.45 3.17
CA SER A 208 3.96 6.09 2.74
C SER A 208 5.24 5.27 2.49
N ASN A 209 6.26 5.89 1.88
CA ASN A 209 7.53 5.22 1.61
C ASN A 209 8.33 4.95 2.88
N ILE A 210 8.32 5.87 3.85
CA ILE A 210 8.91 5.65 5.18
C ILE A 210 8.28 4.44 5.85
N VAL A 211 6.95 4.36 5.91
CA VAL A 211 6.25 3.25 6.54
C VAL A 211 6.60 1.94 5.84
N MET A 212 6.58 1.90 4.50
CA MET A 212 7.00 0.74 3.73
C MET A 212 8.45 0.32 4.04
N TYR A 213 9.39 1.28 4.11
CA TYR A 213 10.78 1.02 4.47
C TYR A 213 10.90 0.36 5.84
N PHE A 214 10.19 0.87 6.84
CA PHE A 214 10.20 0.30 8.20
C PHE A 214 9.51 -1.07 8.28
N ILE A 215 8.49 -1.34 7.46
CA ILE A 215 7.90 -2.68 7.32
C ILE A 215 8.94 -3.65 6.75
N ILE A 216 9.59 -3.30 5.64
CA ILE A 216 10.63 -4.14 5.02
C ILE A 216 11.78 -4.37 6.00
N LEU A 217 12.25 -3.33 6.69
CA LEU A 217 13.32 -3.42 7.69
C LEU A 217 12.92 -4.32 8.85
N THR A 218 11.73 -4.14 9.42
CA THR A 218 11.24 -4.96 10.52
C THR A 218 11.15 -6.42 10.08
N CYS A 219 10.51 -6.70 8.94
CA CYS A 219 10.44 -8.05 8.39
C CYS A 219 11.82 -8.64 8.12
N ALA A 220 12.78 -7.86 7.59
CA ALA A 220 14.14 -8.31 7.38
C ALA A 220 14.82 -8.69 8.69
N LEU A 221 14.72 -7.86 9.73
CA LEU A 221 15.34 -8.12 11.03
C LEU A 221 14.71 -9.30 11.76
N THR A 222 13.40 -9.50 11.62
CA THR A 222 12.67 -10.53 12.36
C THR A 222 12.69 -11.87 11.64
N LEU A 223 12.40 -11.92 10.33
CA LEU A 223 12.34 -13.17 9.57
C LEU A 223 13.75 -13.69 9.23
N HIS A 224 14.68 -12.81 8.85
CA HIS A 224 16.02 -13.23 8.44
C HIS A 224 16.87 -13.73 9.62
N ALA A 225 16.73 -13.13 10.81
CA ALA A 225 17.46 -13.53 12.01
C ALA A 225 17.08 -14.94 12.50
N HIS A 226 15.86 -15.40 12.21
CA HIS A 226 15.37 -16.74 12.59
C HIS A 226 15.60 -17.81 11.52
N GLY A 227 16.36 -17.50 10.45
CA GLY A 227 16.76 -18.49 9.44
C GLY A 227 15.65 -18.97 8.50
N MET A 228 14.45 -18.39 8.57
CA MET A 228 13.35 -18.71 7.65
C MET A 228 13.57 -18.02 6.31
N ARG A 229 13.94 -18.81 5.29
CA ARG A 229 14.27 -18.34 3.95
C ARG A 229 13.16 -18.56 2.93
N ASP A 230 12.25 -19.51 3.19
CA ASP A 230 11.06 -19.78 2.38
C ASP A 230 9.81 -19.44 3.19
N ILE A 231 9.15 -18.35 2.79
CA ILE A 231 7.87 -17.93 3.36
C ILE A 231 6.89 -17.89 2.21
N GLU A 232 6.10 -18.94 2.08
CA GLU A 232 5.11 -19.08 1.02
C GLU A 232 3.73 -18.59 1.47
N THR A 233 3.52 -18.44 2.79
CA THR A 233 2.21 -18.10 3.37
C THR A 233 2.30 -16.95 4.37
N SER A 234 1.24 -16.14 4.44
CA SER A 234 1.20 -14.98 5.33
C SER A 234 1.20 -15.38 6.81
N LYS A 235 0.65 -16.57 7.12
CA LYS A 235 0.75 -17.22 8.44
C LYS A 235 2.20 -17.44 8.88
N GLN A 236 3.07 -17.97 8.01
CA GLN A 236 4.49 -18.17 8.34
C GLN A 236 5.20 -16.84 8.63
N ALA A 237 4.89 -15.78 7.88
CA ALA A 237 5.43 -14.44 8.13
C ALA A 237 5.00 -13.91 9.50
N ALA A 238 3.73 -14.09 9.88
CA ALA A 238 3.21 -13.65 11.16
C ALA A 238 3.72 -14.51 12.34
N GLU A 239 3.96 -15.80 12.15
CA GLU A 239 4.56 -16.66 13.19
C GLU A 239 6.01 -16.28 13.51
N ALA A 240 6.75 -15.83 12.50
CA ALA A 240 8.09 -15.27 12.67
C ALA A 240 8.12 -14.02 13.57
N LEU A 241 7.00 -13.30 13.67
CA LEU A 241 6.86 -12.08 14.48
C LEU A 241 6.42 -12.36 15.93
N LYS A 242 5.90 -13.57 16.24
CA LYS A 242 5.45 -13.97 17.60
C LYS A 242 6.52 -13.78 18.70
N PRO A 243 7.83 -14.05 18.50
CA PRO A 243 8.83 -13.90 19.55
C PRO A 243 9.01 -12.44 20.01
N LEU A 244 8.86 -11.46 19.11
CA LEU A 244 8.97 -10.04 19.46
C LEU A 244 7.71 -9.50 20.16
N ALA A 245 6.53 -9.99 19.80
CA ALA A 245 5.27 -9.65 20.49
C ALA A 245 5.22 -10.19 21.93
N ARG A 246 6.08 -11.16 22.29
CA ARG A 246 6.22 -11.67 23.67
C ARG A 246 7.24 -10.91 24.52
N SER A 247 7.95 -9.93 23.95
CA SER A 247 8.74 -9.01 24.77
C SER A 247 7.78 -8.11 25.58
N PRO A 248 8.04 -7.87 26.88
CA PRO A 248 7.02 -7.41 27.86
C PRO A 248 6.49 -5.97 27.65
N ILE A 249 6.72 -5.35 26.49
CA ILE A 249 6.38 -3.96 26.19
C ILE A 249 5.34 -3.82 25.06
N CYS A 250 5.07 -4.86 24.25
CA CYS A 250 4.19 -4.71 23.08
C CYS A 250 3.15 -5.84 22.95
N PHE A 251 2.05 -5.74 23.71
CA PHE A 251 0.89 -6.66 23.75
C PHE A 251 0.96 -7.79 24.77
N THR A 252 0.52 -7.51 26.00
CA THR A 252 -0.10 -8.51 26.88
C THR A 252 -1.60 -8.62 26.58
N PRO A 253 -2.11 -9.71 25.97
CA PRO A 253 -3.52 -10.05 26.02
C PRO A 253 -3.85 -10.82 27.32
N SER A 254 -3.39 -10.34 28.47
CA SER A 254 -3.53 -11.04 29.76
C SER A 254 -4.74 -10.60 30.60
N VAL A 255 -5.73 -9.89 30.02
CA VAL A 255 -6.86 -9.30 30.79
C VAL A 255 -8.24 -9.74 30.26
N LEU A 256 -8.33 -10.72 29.36
CA LEU A 256 -9.63 -11.14 28.79
C LEU A 256 -9.97 -12.63 28.94
N ILE A 257 -9.40 -13.28 29.96
CA ILE A 257 -9.95 -14.52 30.51
C ILE A 257 -9.92 -14.41 32.05
N GLY A 258 -10.96 -13.79 32.58
CA GLY A 258 -11.54 -14.14 33.87
C GLY A 258 -12.85 -14.88 33.59
#